data_AF-A0AA46UFL8-F1
#
_entry.id   AF-A0AA46UFL8-F1
#
_cell.length_a   1.000
_cell.length_b   1.000
_cell.length_c   1.000
_cell.angle_alpha   90.00
_cell.angle_beta   90.00
_cell.angle_gamma   90.00
#
_symmetry.space_group_name_H-M   'P 1'
#
loop_
_entity.id
_entity.type
_entity.pdbx_description
1 polymer ?
#
loop_
_entity_poly.entity_id
_entity_poly.type
_entity_poly.pdbx_seq_one_letter_code
_entity_poly.pdbx_strand_id
1 'polypeptide(L)' 'MKPITTLFMLMSVDGKISTGAVDELDVDREFPRINGMKEGVYQYYEIEKTTDLWSLNSDA' A
#
# COMPACT_ATOMS: atom_id res chain seq x y z
N MET A 1 -3.55 23.21 -18.22
CA MET A 1 -3.69 22.93 -16.78
C MET A 1 -2.75 21.78 -16.44
N LYS A 2 -1.85 21.91 -15.47
CA LYS A 2 -1.03 20.78 -15.01
C LYS A 2 -1.88 19.98 -14.00
N PRO A 3 -2.02 18.65 -14.13
CA PRO A 3 -2.70 17.86 -13.10
C PRO A 3 -1.94 17.99 -11.78
N ILE A 4 -2.67 18.20 -10.69
CA ILE A 4 -2.15 18.13 -9.33
C ILE A 4 -2.33 16.68 -8.89
N THR A 5 -1.24 16.03 -8.48
CA THR A 5 -1.25 14.66 -7.97
C THR A 5 -0.95 14.66 -6.49
N THR A 6 -1.69 13.85 -5.72
CA THR A 6 -1.47 13.64 -4.29
C THR A 6 -1.10 12.19 -4.06
N LEU A 7 0.05 11.93 -3.44
CA LEU A 7 0.50 10.58 -3.09
C LEU A 7 0.05 10.25 -1.67
N PHE A 8 -0.67 9.14 -1.53
CA PHE A 8 -0.95 8.50 -0.24
C PHE A 8 -0.13 7.22 -0.16
N MET A 9 0.63 7.04 0.92
CA MET A 9 1.59 5.95 1.06
C MET A 9 1.56 5.40 2.49
N LEU A 10 1.46 4.08 2.61
CA LEU A 10 1.76 3.37 3.84
C LEU A 10 3.24 2.98 3.86
N MET A 11 3.91 3.22 4.99
CA MET A 11 5.30 2.84 5.19
C MET A 11 5.53 2.43 6.65
N SER A 12 6.48 1.53 6.86
CA SER A 12 6.95 1.18 8.19
C SER A 12 7.72 2.35 8.84
N VAL A 13 7.88 2.30 10.16
CA VAL A 13 8.62 3.30 10.93
C VAL A 13 10.07 3.45 10.45
N ASP A 14 10.67 2.37 9.96
CA ASP A 14 12.03 2.33 9.42
C ASP A 14 12.11 2.58 7.90
N GLY A 15 11.01 3.00 7.27
CA GLY A 15 11.04 3.51 5.90
C GLY A 15 10.70 2.52 4.79
N LYS A 16 10.29 1.29 5.12
CA LYS A 16 9.94 0.26 4.14
C LYS A 16 8.50 0.46 3.66
N ILE A 17 8.32 0.48 2.34
CA ILE A 17 7.00 0.58 1.69
C ILE A 17 6.43 -0.78 1.27
N SER A 18 7.24 -1.84 1.36
CA SER A 18 6.92 -3.19 0.91
C SER A 18 7.63 -4.22 1.80
N THR A 19 7.01 -5.40 1.95
CA THR A 19 7.64 -6.58 2.54
C THR A 19 8.63 -7.24 1.59
N GLY A 20 8.53 -7.01 0.28
CA GLY A 20 9.33 -7.68 -0.74
C GLY A 20 10.51 -6.87 -1.27
N ALA A 21 11.71 -7.38 -1.03
CA ALA A 21 12.92 -7.14 -1.83
C ALA A 21 13.30 -8.37 -2.69
N VAL A 22 12.50 -9.44 -2.63
CA VAL A 22 12.67 -10.76 -3.27
C VAL A 22 11.30 -11.33 -3.65
N ASP A 23 11.24 -12.13 -4.71
CA ASP A 23 10.02 -12.63 -5.39
C ASP A 23 9.03 -13.41 -4.49
N GLU A 24 9.49 -13.90 -3.34
CA GLU A 24 8.71 -14.76 -2.44
C GLU A 24 7.83 -13.98 -1.46
N LEU A 25 8.02 -12.66 -1.36
CA LEU A 25 7.35 -11.79 -0.39
C LEU A 25 6.26 -10.97 -1.08
N ASP A 26 5.02 -11.23 -0.69
CA ASP A 26 3.79 -10.68 -1.28
C ASP A 26 3.11 -9.75 -0.27
N VAL A 27 2.84 -8.52 -0.69
CA VAL A 27 2.26 -7.47 0.14
C VAL A 27 0.89 -7.89 0.68
N ASP A 28 -0.01 -8.38 -0.17
CA ASP A 28 -1.37 -8.74 0.22
C ASP A 28 -1.41 -9.95 1.17
N ARG A 29 -0.47 -10.87 1.03
CA ARG A 29 -0.36 -12.05 1.90
C ARG A 29 0.28 -11.74 3.24
N GLU A 30 1.30 -10.89 3.25
CA GLU A 30 2.13 -10.63 4.43
C GLU A 30 1.56 -9.50 5.29
N PHE A 31 0.92 -8.50 4.67
CA PHE A 31 0.41 -7.35 5.40
C PHE A 31 -0.58 -7.71 6.52
N PRO A 32 -1.53 -8.63 6.30
CA PRO A 32 -2.44 -9.10 7.35
C PRO A 32 -1.77 -9.91 8.48
N ARG A 33 -0.51 -10.34 8.29
CA ARG A 33 0.23 -11.18 9.24
C ARG A 33 1.13 -10.37 10.18
N ILE A 34 1.41 -9.11 9.85
CA ILE A 34 2.30 -8.24 10.63
C ILE A 34 1.50 -7.52 11.72
N ASN A 35 1.86 -7.77 12.98
CA ASN A 35 1.29 -7.06 14.13
C ASN A 35 1.62 -5.57 14.04
N GLY A 36 0.63 -4.71 14.28
CA GLY A 36 0.71 -3.26 14.12
C GLY A 36 0.29 -2.77 12.73
N MET A 37 0.37 -3.64 11.70
CA MET A 37 -0.04 -3.29 10.35
C MET A 37 -1.41 -3.87 9.97
N LYS A 38 -1.71 -5.11 10.38
CA LYS A 38 -3.01 -5.74 10.15
C LYS A 38 -4.18 -4.95 10.74
N GLU A 39 -3.94 -4.18 11.79
CA GLU A 39 -4.93 -3.31 12.44
C GLU A 39 -5.25 -2.06 11.62
N GLY A 40 -4.34 -1.63 10.72
CA GLY A 40 -4.49 -0.43 9.90
C GLY A 40 -4.68 -0.70 8.39
N VAL A 41 -4.38 -1.91 7.92
CA VAL A 41 -4.34 -2.25 6.49
C VAL A 41 -5.67 -1.99 5.77
N TYR A 42 -6.80 -2.17 6.45
CA TYR A 42 -8.12 -1.92 5.86
C TYR A 42 -8.31 -0.45 5.45
N GLN A 43 -7.67 0.51 6.14
CA GLN A 43 -7.79 1.93 5.83
C GLN A 43 -7.17 2.27 4.47
N TYR A 44 -6.09 1.57 4.10
CA TYR A 44 -5.47 1.70 2.78
C TYR A 44 -6.42 1.23 1.68
N TYR A 45 -7.00 0.03 1.82
CA TYR A 45 -7.95 -0.50 0.85
C TYR A 45 -9.23 0.35 0.73
N GLU A 46 -9.69 0.97 1.83
CA GLU A 46 -10.82 1.91 1.77
C GLU A 46 -10.48 3.18 0.99
N ILE A 47 -9.28 3.74 1.18
CA ILE A 47 -8.82 4.91 0.40
C ILE A 47 -8.66 4.53 -1.07
N GLU A 48 -8.00 3.40 -1.34
CA GLU A 48 -7.77 2.88 -2.69
C GLU A 48 -9.07 2.81 -3.50
N LYS A 49 -10.13 2.21 -2.94
CA LYS A 49 -11.47 2.15 -3.57
C LYS A 49 -12.03 3.52 -3.95
N THR A 50 -11.73 4.57 -3.19
CA THR A 50 -12.18 5.95 -3.50
C THR A 50 -11.30 6.64 -4.54
N THR A 51 -10.10 6.13 -4.79
CA THR A 51 -9.07 6.72 -5.66
C THR A 51 -8.72 5.85 -6.86
N ASP A 52 -9.41 4.73 -7.07
CA ASP A 52 -9.08 3.63 -7.98
C ASP A 52 -8.88 4.04 -9.45
N LEU A 53 -9.56 5.10 -9.91
CA LEU A 53 -9.36 5.68 -11.25
C LEU A 53 -7.93 6.21 -11.48
N TRP A 54 -7.16 6.44 -10.41
CA TRP A 54 -5.82 7.02 -10.43
C TRP A 54 -4.86 6.33 -9.46
N SER A 55 -5.20 5.14 -8.96
CA SER A 55 -4.28 4.32 -8.16
C SER A 55 -3.19 3.77 -9.09
N LEU A 56 -1.92 4.04 -8.75
CA LEU A 56 -0.80 3.32 -9.33
C LEU A 56 -0.74 1.97 -8.62
N ASN A 57 -1.67 1.08 -8.97
CA ASN A 57 -1.57 -0.30 -8.53
C ASN A 57 -0.31 -0.90 -9.15
N SER A 58 0.49 -1.56 -8.32
CA SER A 58 1.63 -2.35 -8.80
C SER A 58 1.18 -3.74 -9.27
N ASP A 59 -0.12 -3.90 -9.55
CA ASP A 59 -0.71 -5.14 -10.04
C ASP A 59 -0.48 -5.27 -11.56
N ALA A 60 0.35 -6.25 -11.89
CA ALA A 60 0.27 -7.01 -13.13
C ALA A 60 -0.60 -8.25 -12.91
#